data_AF-A0A4Q1IQ40-F1
#
_entry.id   AF-A0A4Q1IQ40-F1
#
_cell.length_a   1.000
_cell.length_b   1.000
_cell.length_c   1.000
_cell.angle_alpha   90.00
_cell.angle_beta   90.00
_cell.angle_gamma   90.00
#
_symmetry.space_group_name_H-M   'P 1'
#
loop_
_entity.id
_entity.type
_entity.pdbx_description
1 polymer ?
#
loop_
_entity_poly.entity_id
_entity_poly.type
_entity_poly.pdbx_seq_one_letter_code
_entity_poly.pdbx_strand_id
1 'polypeptide(L)'
;MKKSLSILSIVFFIGFTSMVSAQTMPTMPTKIKVPSVSDASITQMQTLFETPDVQTKVKEQLLGNKDLRDTTINFLKNNPETTKQITSAIAKNPTAKNKVMEYILKNPELTKTAMNFIKNNPEILKKVMGLIGM
;
A
#
# COMPACT_ATOMS: atom_id res chain seq x y z
N MET A 1 47.41 -38.53 34.25
CA MET A 1 47.95 -39.60 33.37
C MET A 1 46.99 -39.72 32.19
N LYS A 2 47.42 -39.41 30.96
CA LYS A 2 47.77 -40.39 29.89
C LYS A 2 46.57 -41.30 29.58
N LYS A 3 45.94 -41.44 28.40
CA LYS A 3 46.19 -41.20 26.95
C LYS A 3 44.79 -41.34 26.29
N SER A 4 44.35 -40.47 25.39
CA SER A 4 44.45 -40.55 23.90
C SER A 4 43.70 -41.71 23.21
N LEU A 5 42.96 -41.33 22.15
CA LEU A 5 42.65 -42.08 20.90
C LEU A 5 41.61 -43.22 20.99
N SER A 6 40.70 -43.48 20.03
CA SER A 6 40.51 -43.00 18.65
C SER A 6 39.11 -43.37 18.13
N ILE A 7 38.48 -42.45 17.40
CA ILE A 7 37.72 -42.57 16.14
C ILE A 7 36.86 -43.84 15.89
N LEU A 8 35.54 -43.64 15.73
CA LEU A 8 34.77 -44.35 14.71
C LEU A 8 33.78 -43.38 14.02
N SER A 9 34.15 -42.98 12.81
CA SER A 9 33.29 -42.29 11.86
C SER A 9 32.12 -43.18 11.43
N ILE A 10 30.89 -42.66 11.44
CA ILE A 10 29.85 -43.09 10.49
C ILE A 10 29.11 -41.85 10.00
N VAL A 11 29.14 -41.72 8.68
CA VAL A 11 28.56 -40.70 7.82
C VAL A 11 27.03 -40.76 7.93
N PHE A 12 26.39 -39.67 8.41
CA PHE A 12 24.96 -39.49 8.17
C PHE A 12 24.76 -38.79 6.83
N PHE A 13 24.27 -39.59 5.88
CA PHE A 13 23.86 -39.17 4.55
C PHE A 13 22.86 -38.01 4.62
N ILE A 14 23.17 -36.94 3.89
CA ILE A 14 22.21 -35.90 3.49
C ILE A 14 21.24 -36.56 2.51
N GLY A 15 20.05 -36.89 2.99
CA GLY A 15 18.93 -37.33 2.18
C GLY A 15 17.83 -36.28 2.17
N PHE A 16 18.06 -35.14 1.51
CA PHE A 16 16.97 -34.24 1.13
C PHE A 16 16.29 -34.87 -0.10
N THR A 17 15.27 -35.69 0.13
CA THR A 17 14.43 -36.20 -0.96
C THR A 17 13.58 -35.04 -1.47
N SER A 18 14.03 -34.46 -2.58
CA SER A 18 13.22 -33.58 -3.41
C SER A 18 12.03 -34.36 -3.97
N MET A 19 10.89 -34.29 -3.29
CA MET A 19 9.62 -34.79 -3.83
C MET A 19 9.10 -33.78 -4.85
N VAL A 20 9.54 -33.94 -6.10
CA VAL A 20 8.91 -33.30 -7.26
C VAL A 20 7.62 -34.07 -7.54
N SER A 21 6.49 -33.58 -7.03
CA SER A 21 5.18 -33.98 -7.57
C SER A 21 4.94 -33.22 -8.87
N ALA A 22 5.38 -33.82 -9.97
CA ALA A 22 4.86 -33.52 -11.30
C ALA A 22 3.50 -34.21 -11.44
N GLN A 23 2.42 -33.57 -11.00
CA GLN A 23 1.06 -33.98 -11.39
C GLN A 23 0.62 -33.16 -12.60
N THR A 24 0.55 -33.87 -13.72
CA THR A 24 0.01 -33.46 -15.00
C THR A 24 -1.44 -32.98 -14.89
N MET A 25 -1.73 -31.86 -15.56
CA MET A 25 -3.05 -31.24 -15.70
C MET A 25 -4.09 -32.17 -16.32
N PRO A 26 -5.36 -32.11 -15.88
CA PRO A 26 -6.49 -32.09 -16.77
C PRO A 26 -6.86 -30.63 -17.07
N THR A 27 -6.75 -30.26 -18.34
CA THR A 27 -7.31 -29.03 -18.93
C THR A 27 -8.80 -28.90 -18.61
N MET A 28 -9.16 -27.86 -17.86
CA MET A 28 -10.46 -27.17 -17.94
C MET A 28 -10.25 -25.66 -17.66
N PRO A 29 -10.92 -24.75 -18.37
CA PRO A 29 -10.64 -23.33 -18.28
C PRO A 29 -11.44 -22.72 -17.12
N THR A 30 -10.84 -22.67 -15.94
CA THR A 30 -11.39 -21.87 -14.84
C THR A 30 -10.32 -20.92 -14.35
N LYS A 31 -10.54 -19.64 -14.64
CA LYS A 31 -9.80 -18.46 -14.17
C LYS A 31 -9.82 -18.41 -12.64
N ILE A 32 -8.98 -19.20 -11.98
CA ILE A 32 -8.76 -19.11 -10.54
C ILE A 32 -7.59 -18.17 -10.31
N LYS A 33 -7.92 -16.91 -9.98
CA LYS A 33 -6.95 -15.91 -9.53
C LYS A 33 -6.48 -16.31 -8.13
N VAL A 34 -5.40 -17.11 -8.07
CA VAL A 34 -4.60 -17.24 -6.84
C VAL A 34 -4.22 -15.82 -6.39
N PRO A 35 -4.46 -15.42 -5.13
CA PRO A 35 -4.04 -14.11 -4.66
C PRO A 35 -2.53 -14.07 -4.80
N SER A 36 -2.03 -13.17 -5.64
CA SER A 36 -0.60 -12.92 -5.72
C SER A 36 -0.14 -12.52 -4.33
N VAL A 37 1.09 -12.86 -3.93
CA VAL A 37 1.70 -12.37 -2.67
C VAL A 37 1.56 -10.83 -2.54
N SER A 38 1.45 -10.16 -3.68
CA SER A 38 1.11 -8.74 -3.81
C SER A 38 -0.28 -8.38 -3.27
N ASP A 39 -1.31 -9.17 -3.53
CA ASP A 39 -2.70 -8.88 -3.14
C ASP A 39 -2.90 -8.96 -1.61
N ALA A 40 -2.24 -9.91 -0.95
CA ALA A 40 -2.25 -10.03 0.51
C ALA A 40 -1.58 -8.81 1.18
N SER A 41 -0.44 -8.35 0.65
CA SER A 41 0.28 -7.18 1.16
C SER A 41 -0.52 -5.87 0.99
N ILE A 42 -1.22 -5.70 -0.14
CA ILE A 42 -2.10 -4.55 -0.38
C ILE A 42 -3.25 -4.54 0.62
N THR A 43 -3.87 -5.70 0.86
CA THR A 43 -4.98 -5.81 1.82
C THR A 43 -4.53 -5.43 3.22
N GLN A 44 -3.34 -5.89 3.66
CA GLN A 44 -2.76 -5.49 4.95
C GLN A 44 -2.53 -3.98 5.03
N MET A 45 -1.92 -3.37 4.00
CA MET A 45 -1.78 -1.91 3.95
C MET A 45 -3.13 -1.19 4.03
N GLN A 46 -4.16 -1.67 3.32
CA GLN A 46 -5.49 -1.08 3.40
C GLN A 46 -6.09 -1.17 4.80
N THR A 47 -5.87 -2.27 5.52
CA THR A 47 -6.34 -2.38 6.92
C THR A 47 -5.60 -1.44 7.86
N LEU A 48 -4.27 -1.31 7.72
CA LEU A 48 -3.48 -0.38 8.51
C LEU A 48 -3.85 1.08 8.21
N PHE A 49 -4.18 1.37 6.95
CA PHE A 49 -4.61 2.69 6.50
C PHE A 49 -5.88 3.19 7.22
N GLU A 50 -6.76 2.29 7.66
CA GLU A 50 -7.97 2.65 8.38
C GLU A 50 -7.73 3.08 9.83
N THR A 51 -6.53 2.85 10.37
CA THR A 51 -6.23 3.24 11.75
C THR A 51 -6.13 4.77 11.88
N PRO A 52 -6.66 5.37 12.97
CA PRO A 52 -6.68 6.83 13.15
C PRO A 52 -5.28 7.48 13.09
N ASP A 53 -4.28 6.80 13.64
CA ASP A 53 -2.89 7.27 13.68
C ASP A 53 -2.31 7.36 12.27
N VAL A 54 -2.55 6.33 11.44
CA VAL A 54 -2.12 6.31 10.04
C VAL A 54 -2.84 7.36 9.23
N GLN A 55 -4.16 7.48 9.37
CA GLN A 55 -4.91 8.54 8.69
C GLN A 55 -4.41 9.93 9.05
N THR A 56 -4.03 10.15 10.31
CA THR A 56 -3.45 11.44 10.75
C THR A 56 -2.13 11.72 10.05
N LYS A 57 -1.20 10.75 10.04
CA LYS A 57 0.08 10.89 9.32
C LYS A 57 -0.12 11.06 7.81
N VAL A 58 -1.10 10.40 7.21
CA VAL A 58 -1.46 10.57 5.79
C VAL A 58 -1.96 12.00 5.52
N LYS A 59 -2.78 12.57 6.41
CA LYS A 59 -3.21 13.99 6.30
C LYS A 59 -2.02 14.94 6.36
N GLU A 60 -1.07 14.68 7.24
CA GLU A 60 0.18 15.45 7.32
C GLU A 60 0.97 15.33 6.01
N GLN A 61 1.10 14.12 5.44
CA GLN A 61 1.75 13.92 4.15
C GLN A 61 1.00 14.62 3.00
N LEU A 62 -0.32 14.69 3.03
CA LEU A 62 -1.10 15.46 2.04
C LEU A 62 -0.78 16.96 2.10
N LEU A 63 -0.43 17.50 3.27
CA LEU A 63 -0.01 18.89 3.43
C LEU A 63 1.48 19.09 3.09
N GLY A 64 2.34 18.16 3.49
CA GLY A 64 3.80 18.28 3.38
C GLY A 64 4.39 17.82 2.05
N ASN A 65 3.83 16.77 1.43
CA ASN A 65 4.37 16.17 0.22
C ASN A 65 3.71 16.76 -1.03
N LYS A 66 4.48 17.53 -1.82
CA LYS A 66 3.98 18.22 -3.01
C LYS A 66 3.37 17.26 -4.04
N ASP A 67 4.02 16.14 -4.29
CA ASP A 67 3.61 15.19 -5.33
C ASP A 67 2.30 14.48 -4.96
N LEU A 68 2.22 13.99 -3.72
CA LEU A 68 0.99 13.39 -3.19
C LEU A 68 -0.15 14.42 -3.19
N ARG A 69 0.12 15.64 -2.71
CA ARG A 69 -0.85 16.74 -2.67
C ARG A 69 -1.40 17.07 -4.06
N ASP A 70 -0.51 17.26 -5.03
CA ASP A 70 -0.89 17.62 -6.40
C ASP A 70 -1.70 16.50 -7.05
N THR A 71 -1.29 15.24 -6.84
CA THR A 71 -2.01 14.05 -7.34
C THR A 71 -3.42 13.97 -6.77
N THR A 72 -3.58 14.12 -5.46
CA THR A 72 -4.90 14.07 -4.80
C THR A 72 -5.78 15.26 -5.21
N ILE A 73 -5.25 16.48 -5.29
CA ILE A 73 -6.01 17.64 -5.76
C ILE A 73 -6.47 17.42 -7.20
N ASN A 74 -5.59 16.90 -8.07
CA ASN A 74 -5.94 16.65 -9.46
C ASN A 74 -7.02 15.56 -9.58
N PHE A 75 -6.95 14.49 -8.79
CA PHE A 75 -8.01 13.49 -8.73
C PHE A 75 -9.36 14.11 -8.35
N LEU A 76 -9.41 14.87 -7.25
CA LEU A 76 -10.66 15.48 -6.78
C LEU A 76 -11.18 16.57 -7.75
N LYS A 77 -10.29 17.27 -8.46
CA LYS A 77 -10.67 18.23 -9.49
C LYS A 77 -11.35 17.55 -10.68
N ASN A 78 -10.92 16.36 -11.05
CA ASN A 78 -11.47 15.62 -12.20
C ASN A 78 -12.60 14.66 -11.82
N ASN A 79 -12.85 14.45 -10.52
CA ASN A 79 -13.96 13.63 -10.06
C ASN A 79 -15.28 14.45 -10.11
N PRO A 80 -16.34 13.96 -10.78
CA PRO A 80 -17.60 14.70 -10.96
C PRO A 80 -18.28 15.06 -9.64
N GLU A 81 -18.11 14.27 -8.58
CA GLU A 81 -18.73 14.52 -7.27
C GLU A 81 -18.07 15.70 -6.53
N THR A 82 -16.76 15.89 -6.75
CA THR A 82 -15.97 16.88 -5.98
C THR A 82 -15.51 18.08 -6.80
N THR A 83 -15.53 17.99 -8.14
CA THR A 83 -14.95 18.98 -9.06
C THR A 83 -15.40 20.41 -8.80
N LYS A 84 -16.70 20.63 -8.52
CA LYS A 84 -17.28 21.95 -8.27
C LYS A 84 -16.70 22.59 -7.01
N GLN A 85 -16.60 21.81 -5.92
CA GLN A 85 -16.06 22.28 -4.64
C GLN A 85 -14.57 22.59 -4.76
N ILE A 86 -13.81 21.70 -5.42
CA ILE A 86 -12.36 21.88 -5.62
C ILE A 86 -12.05 23.07 -6.52
N THR A 87 -12.78 23.23 -7.63
CA THR A 87 -12.58 24.36 -8.54
C THR A 87 -12.85 25.69 -7.83
N SER A 88 -13.89 25.74 -6.99
CA SER A 88 -14.17 26.91 -6.14
C SER A 88 -13.05 27.19 -5.13
N ALA A 89 -12.52 26.15 -4.48
CA ALA A 89 -11.40 26.28 -3.54
C ALA A 89 -10.12 26.78 -4.22
N ILE A 90 -9.82 26.27 -5.42
CA ILE A 90 -8.68 26.70 -6.24
C ILE A 90 -8.87 28.14 -6.71
N ALA A 91 -10.06 28.53 -7.17
CA ALA A 91 -10.33 29.91 -7.59
C ALA A 91 -10.11 30.93 -6.45
N LYS A 92 -10.43 30.55 -5.21
CA LYS A 92 -10.16 31.37 -4.01
C LYS A 92 -8.68 31.39 -3.59
N ASN A 93 -7.90 30.39 -4.00
CA ASN A 93 -6.52 30.18 -3.57
C ASN A 93 -5.61 29.73 -4.75
N PRO A 94 -5.52 30.50 -5.84
CA PRO A 94 -4.97 30.02 -7.11
C PRO A 94 -3.49 29.62 -7.04
N THR A 95 -2.71 30.28 -6.19
CA THR A 95 -1.27 30.01 -6.01
C THR A 95 -0.95 29.16 -4.78
N ALA A 96 -1.93 28.97 -3.88
CA ALA A 96 -1.71 28.38 -2.56
C ALA A 96 -2.32 26.96 -2.47
N LYS A 97 -1.67 25.98 -3.11
CA LYS A 97 -2.13 24.58 -3.09
C LYS A 97 -2.23 23.98 -1.69
N ASN A 98 -1.41 24.43 -0.73
CA ASN A 98 -1.53 24.02 0.67
C ASN A 98 -2.88 24.46 1.25
N LYS A 99 -3.31 25.70 0.99
CA LYS A 99 -4.63 26.19 1.43
C LYS A 99 -5.78 25.42 0.77
N VAL A 100 -5.63 25.03 -0.49
CA VAL A 100 -6.60 24.16 -1.17
C VAL A 100 -6.67 22.80 -0.47
N MET A 101 -5.53 22.20 -0.12
CA MET A 101 -5.50 20.93 0.61
C MET A 101 -6.05 21.07 2.04
N GLU A 102 -5.73 22.14 2.76
CA GLU A 102 -6.35 22.41 4.07
C GLU A 102 -7.87 22.51 3.98
N TYR A 103 -8.40 23.15 2.94
CA TYR A 103 -9.84 23.20 2.69
C TYR A 103 -10.42 21.80 2.45
N ILE A 104 -9.75 20.98 1.63
CA ILE A 104 -10.12 19.57 1.41
C ILE A 104 -10.16 18.81 2.73
N LEU A 105 -9.13 18.93 3.56
CA LEU A 105 -8.98 18.21 4.83
C LEU A 105 -9.95 18.69 5.93
N LYS A 106 -10.48 19.91 5.82
CA LYS A 106 -11.52 20.45 6.72
C LYS A 106 -12.93 20.05 6.29
N ASN A 107 -13.12 19.70 5.01
CA ASN A 107 -14.40 19.23 4.50
C ASN A 107 -14.47 17.69 4.60
N PRO A 108 -15.41 17.12 5.38
CA PRO A 108 -15.47 15.68 5.61
C PRO A 108 -15.74 14.86 4.34
N GLU A 109 -16.57 15.37 3.42
CA GLU A 109 -16.84 14.69 2.15
C GLU A 109 -15.60 14.64 1.27
N LEU A 110 -14.93 15.78 1.07
CA LEU A 110 -13.71 15.86 0.27
C LEU A 110 -12.57 15.03 0.88
N THR A 111 -12.43 15.07 2.21
CA THR A 111 -11.47 14.26 2.95
C THR A 111 -11.73 12.78 2.75
N LYS A 112 -12.98 12.33 2.88
CA LYS A 112 -13.36 10.93 2.68
C LYS A 112 -13.02 10.49 1.26
N THR A 113 -13.36 11.29 0.26
CA THR A 113 -13.05 10.97 -1.15
C THR A 113 -11.54 10.95 -1.42
N ALA A 114 -10.77 11.86 -0.82
CA ALA A 114 -9.31 11.87 -0.89
C ALA A 114 -8.69 10.61 -0.28
N MET A 115 -9.12 10.24 0.93
CA MET A 115 -8.62 9.04 1.62
C MET A 115 -9.02 7.76 0.90
N ASN A 116 -10.24 7.69 0.37
CA ASN A 116 -10.70 6.54 -0.40
C ASN A 116 -9.92 6.37 -1.70
N PHE A 117 -9.55 7.47 -2.37
CA PHE A 117 -8.65 7.43 -3.52
C PHE A 117 -7.28 6.84 -3.17
N ILE A 118 -6.68 7.28 -2.07
CA ILE A 118 -5.38 6.76 -1.62
C ILE A 118 -5.49 5.27 -1.31
N LYS A 119 -6.49 4.87 -0.52
CA LYS A 119 -6.73 3.47 -0.12
C LYS A 119 -6.92 2.53 -1.32
N ASN A 120 -7.68 2.97 -2.31
CA ASN A 120 -8.05 2.13 -3.46
C ASN A 120 -7.06 2.22 -4.62
N ASN A 121 -6.00 3.02 -4.49
CA ASN A 121 -4.97 3.14 -5.49
C ASN A 121 -3.66 2.52 -4.94
N PRO A 122 -3.34 1.25 -5.27
CA PRO A 122 -2.27 0.49 -4.64
C PRO A 122 -0.90 1.16 -4.70
N GLU A 123 -0.60 1.88 -5.80
CA GLU A 123 0.68 2.58 -5.96
C GLU A 123 0.79 3.77 -5.00
N ILE A 124 -0.28 4.55 -4.87
CA ILE A 124 -0.34 5.70 -3.97
C ILE A 124 -0.37 5.23 -2.52
N LEU A 125 -1.11 4.15 -2.22
CA LEU A 125 -1.14 3.54 -0.90
C LEU A 125 0.27 3.10 -0.48
N LYS A 126 0.97 2.32 -1.31
CA LYS A 126 2.36 1.92 -1.04
C LYS A 126 3.25 3.13 -0.81
N LYS A 127 3.13 4.14 -1.67
CA LYS A 127 3.93 5.37 -1.56
C LYS A 127 3.68 6.09 -0.24
N VAL A 128 2.42 6.29 0.15
CA VAL A 128 2.11 7.02 1.39
C VAL A 128 2.48 6.23 2.62
N MET A 129 2.29 4.90 2.62
CA MET A 129 2.72 4.03 3.72
C MET A 129 4.24 4.10 3.91
N GLY A 130 5.01 4.04 2.83
CA GLY A 130 6.46 4.22 2.89
C GLY A 130 6.87 5.61 3.39
N LEU A 131 6.14 6.67 3.00
CA LEU A 131 6.41 8.04 3.48
C LEU A 131 6.18 8.22 4.99
N ILE A 132 5.34 7.38 5.60
CA ILE A 132 5.04 7.43 7.04
C ILE A 132 5.74 6.33 7.84
N GLY A 133 6.65 5.59 7.20
CA GLY A 133 7.52 4.60 7.84
C GLY A 133 6.90 3.22 8.03
N MET A 134 5.95 2.82 7.16
CA MET A 134 5.36 1.47 7.12
C MET A 134 5.76 0.70 5.86
#